data_AF-A0A061IYV5-F1
#
_entry.id   AF-A0A061IYV5-F1
#
_cell.length_a   1.000
_cell.length_b   1.000
_cell.length_c   1.000
_cell.angle_alpha   90.00
_cell.angle_beta   90.00
_cell.angle_gamma   90.00
#
_symmetry.space_group_name_H-M   'P 1'
#
loop_
_entity.id
_entity.type
_entity.pdbx_description
1 polymer ?
#
loop_
_entity_poly.entity_id
_entity_poly.type
_entity_poly.pdbx_seq_one_letter_code
_entity_poly.pdbx_strand_id
1 'polypeptide(L)'
;MAYNTPTWNEEFGVLKQMQEDRMNFFKSMTCHERCVSHYWFNDFYGAEYKCMRNCLEKLNQVSVITNINFNKYEQEKAERKRK
;
A
#
# COMPACT_ATOMS: atom_id res chain seq x y z
N MET A 1 -0.35 16.15 -26.75
CA MET A 1 0.33 14.84 -26.88
C MET A 1 1.78 15.05 -26.53
N ALA A 2 2.22 14.69 -25.32
CA ALA A 2 3.63 14.77 -24.92
C ALA A 2 3.87 13.95 -23.63
N TYR A 3 3.79 12.61 -23.72
CA TYR A 3 4.19 11.72 -22.62
C TYR A 3 5.03 10.52 -23.10
N ASN A 4 5.46 10.51 -24.37
CA ASN A 4 6.17 9.37 -24.97
C ASN A 4 7.68 9.67 -25.14
N THR A 5 8.32 10.29 -24.16
CA THR A 5 9.78 10.37 -24.10
C THR A 5 10.32 9.26 -23.18
N PRO A 6 11.38 8.53 -23.55
CA PRO A 6 11.92 7.43 -22.74
C PRO A 6 12.31 7.85 -21.32
N THR A 7 12.73 9.10 -21.13
CA THR A 7 13.02 9.72 -19.82
C THR A 7 11.79 9.85 -18.92
N TRP A 8 10.61 10.13 -19.48
CA TRP A 8 9.37 10.24 -18.70
C TRP A 8 8.95 8.88 -18.14
N ASN A 9 9.16 7.80 -18.90
CA ASN A 9 8.88 6.44 -18.42
C ASN A 9 9.84 6.00 -17.31
N GLU A 10 11.12 6.41 -17.36
CA GLU A 10 12.08 6.16 -16.29
C GLU A 10 11.76 6.99 -15.03
N GLU A 11 11.50 8.29 -15.18
CA GLU A 11 11.10 9.16 -14.06
C GLU A 11 9.80 8.68 -13.40
N PHE A 12 8.81 8.30 -14.21
CA PHE A 12 7.57 7.72 -13.71
C PHE A 12 7.82 6.37 -13.00
N GLY A 13 8.74 5.55 -13.52
CA GLY A 13 9.16 4.30 -12.88
C GLY A 13 9.77 4.52 -11.50
N VAL A 14 10.68 5.48 -11.36
CA VAL A 14 11.29 5.87 -10.08
C VAL A 14 10.25 6.42 -9.12
N LEU A 15 9.38 7.33 -9.57
CA LEU A 15 8.32 7.90 -8.74
C LEU A 15 7.32 6.84 -8.27
N LYS A 16 6.97 5.89 -9.13
CA LYS A 16 6.12 4.75 -8.78
C LYS A 16 6.78 3.88 -7.72
N GLN A 17 8.07 3.57 -7.88
CA GLN A 17 8.82 2.77 -6.91
C GLN A 17 8.91 3.47 -5.56
N MET A 18 9.22 4.78 -5.53
CA MET A 18 9.23 5.57 -4.30
C MET A 18 7.84 5.63 -3.62
N GLN A 19 6.76 5.64 -4.41
CA GLN A 19 5.41 5.61 -3.87
C GLN A 19 5.07 4.23 -3.28
N GLU A 20 5.48 3.14 -3.93
CA GLU A 20 5.36 1.77 -3.41
C GLU A 20 6.16 1.61 -2.11
N ASP A 21 7.40 2.11 -2.07
CA ASP A 21 8.26 2.10 -0.89
C ASP A 21 7.65 2.90 0.27
N ARG A 22 7.11 4.09 0.00
CA ARG A 22 6.41 4.90 1.01
C ARG A 22 5.20 4.18 1.58
N MET A 23 4.41 3.53 0.72
CA MET A 23 3.23 2.77 1.16
C MET A 23 3.64 1.54 1.98
N ASN A 24 4.72 0.85 1.58
CA ASN A 24 5.26 -0.28 2.32
C ASN A 24 5.80 0.15 3.70
N PHE A 25 6.53 1.27 3.76
CA PHE A 25 7.01 1.85 5.00
C PHE A 25 5.85 2.20 5.95
N PHE A 26 4.81 2.88 5.46
CA PHE A 26 3.66 3.25 6.28
C PHE A 26 2.91 2.03 6.82
N LYS A 27 2.72 1.00 5.99
CA LYS A 27 2.12 -0.28 6.41
C LYS A 27 2.98 -0.96 7.48
N SER A 28 4.30 -0.99 7.28
CA SER A 28 5.25 -1.54 8.24
C SER A 28 5.19 -0.82 9.58
N MET A 29 5.19 0.51 9.59
CA MET A 29 5.13 1.32 10.81
C MET A 29 3.79 1.14 11.55
N THR A 30 2.68 1.11 10.83
CA THR A 30 1.35 0.84 11.41
C THR A 30 1.29 -0.53 12.08
N CYS A 31 1.84 -1.56 11.44
CA CYS A 31 1.91 -2.90 12.01
C CYS A 31 2.88 -2.97 13.18
N HIS A 32 3.99 -2.23 13.12
CA HIS A 32 4.97 -2.14 14.19
C HIS A 32 4.33 -1.54 15.46
N GLU A 33 3.67 -0.38 15.35
CA GLU A 33 2.95 0.25 16.47
C GLU A 33 1.89 -0.66 17.10
N ARG A 34 1.27 -1.53 16.30
CA ARG A 34 0.18 -2.39 16.74
C ARG A 34 0.63 -3.73 17.32
N CYS A 35 1.77 -4.25 16.87
CA CYS A 35 2.23 -5.60 17.17
C CYS A 35 3.48 -5.65 18.05
N VAL A 36 4.27 -4.58 18.08
CA VAL A 36 5.51 -4.50 18.86
C VAL A 36 5.23 -3.65 20.09
N SER A 37 5.07 -4.30 21.24
CA SER A 37 4.90 -3.62 22.52
C SER A 37 6.14 -3.72 23.41
N HIS A 38 7.03 -4.68 23.14
CA HIS A 38 8.19 -4.96 23.98
C HIS A 38 9.49 -4.37 23.41
N TYR A 39 9.59 -3.04 23.39
CA TYR A 39 10.82 -2.34 22.99
C TYR A 39 12.03 -2.65 23.89
N TRP A 40 11.79 -3.17 25.10
CA TRP A 40 12.79 -3.31 26.15
C TRP A 40 13.68 -4.55 26.02
N PHE A 41 13.24 -5.58 25.30
CA PHE A 41 13.96 -6.86 25.27
C PHE A 41 14.81 -7.07 24.01
N ASN A 42 14.83 -6.13 23.06
CA ASN A 42 15.57 -6.22 21.77
C ASN A 42 15.31 -7.48 20.94
N ASP A 43 14.53 -8.44 21.44
CA ASP A 43 14.11 -9.65 20.76
C ASP A 43 12.66 -9.49 20.32
N PHE A 44 12.45 -9.53 19.01
CA PHE A 44 11.13 -9.77 18.44
C PHE A 44 10.66 -11.15 18.91
N TYR A 45 9.71 -11.19 19.85
CA TYR A 45 9.12 -12.45 20.25
C TYR A 45 8.38 -13.07 19.05
N GLY A 46 8.39 -14.40 18.93
CA GLY A 46 7.72 -15.10 17.81
C GLY A 46 6.24 -14.72 17.64
N ALA A 47 5.57 -14.30 18.72
CA ALA A 47 4.21 -13.75 18.68
C ALA A 47 4.11 -12.38 17.99
N GLU A 48 5.05 -11.47 18.26
CA GLU A 48 5.12 -10.14 17.64
C GLU A 48 5.43 -10.26 16.14
N TYR A 49 6.34 -11.17 15.77
CA TYR A 49 6.62 -11.50 14.37
C TYR A 49 5.37 -12.02 13.63
N LYS A 50 4.64 -12.96 14.25
CA LYS A 50 3.40 -13.50 13.67
C LYS A 50 2.33 -12.42 13.54
N CYS A 51 2.22 -11.51 14.52
CA CYS A 51 1.31 -10.37 14.47
C CYS A 51 1.66 -9.42 13.31
N MET A 52 2.94 -9.03 13.19
CA MET A 52 3.45 -8.16 12.12
C MET A 52 3.12 -8.72 10.74
N ARG A 53 3.43 -10.00 10.51
CA ARG A 53 3.16 -10.67 9.23
C ARG A 53 1.67 -10.68 8.90
N ASN A 54 0.81 -11.05 9.84
CA ASN A 54 -0.64 -11.07 9.65
C ASN A 54 -1.20 -9.66 9.40
N CYS A 55 -0.66 -8.65 10.07
CA CYS A 55 -1.07 -7.26 9.88
C CYS A 55 -0.72 -6.76 8.47
N LEU A 56 0.51 -7.00 8.01
CA LEU A 56 0.95 -6.62 6.66
C LEU A 56 0.11 -7.32 5.57
N GLU A 57 -0.17 -8.61 5.75
CA GLU A 57 -0.99 -9.39 4.81
C GLU A 57 -2.42 -8.84 4.72
N LYS A 58 -3.04 -8.50 5.86
CA LYS A 58 -4.37 -7.86 5.90
C LYS A 58 -4.37 -6.47 5.27
N LEU A 59 -3.36 -5.64 5.54
CA LEU A 59 -3.27 -4.30 4.93
C LEU A 59 -3.11 -4.39 3.41
N ASN A 60 -2.38 -5.38 2.89
CA ASN A 60 -2.32 -5.65 1.46
C ASN A 60 -3.66 -6.10 0.89
N GLN A 61 -4.36 -7.03 1.55
CA GLN A 61 -5.70 -7.45 1.12
C GLN A 61 -6.68 -6.29 1.08
N VAL A 62 -6.71 -5.44 2.12
CA VAL A 62 -7.57 -4.25 2.17
C VAL A 62 -7.23 -3.30 1.02
N SER A 63 -5.94 -3.05 0.77
CA SER A 63 -5.51 -2.18 -0.33
C SER A 63 -6.01 -2.68 -1.70
N VAL A 64 -5.97 -3.99 -1.95
CA VAL A 64 -6.48 -4.59 -3.19
C VAL A 64 -7.99 -4.42 -3.29
N ILE A 65 -8.73 -4.75 -2.23
CA ILE A 65 -10.20 -4.65 -2.20
C ILE A 65 -10.64 -3.20 -2.39
N THR A 66 -9.98 -2.25 -1.72
CA THR A 66 -10.28 -0.82 -1.86
C THR A 66 -10.06 -0.33 -3.29
N ASN A 67 -8.97 -0.74 -3.95
CA ASN A 67 -8.73 -0.37 -5.35
C ASN A 67 -9.80 -0.93 -6.29
N ILE A 68 -10.23 -2.19 -6.09
CA ILE A 68 -11.31 -2.80 -6.87
C ILE A 68 -12.62 -2.02 -6.68
N ASN A 69 -12.99 -1.72 -5.44
CA ASN A 69 -14.22 -0.99 -5.13
C ASN A 69 -14.18 0.45 -5.65
N PHE A 70 -13.03 1.12 -5.54
CA PHE A 70 -12.86 2.48 -6.06
C PHE A 70 -13.00 2.52 -7.59
N ASN A 71 -12.39 1.56 -8.29
CA ASN A 71 -12.56 1.43 -9.74
C ASN A 71 -14.01 1.20 -10.14
N LYS A 72 -14.72 0.32 -9.40
CA LYS A 72 -16.15 0.08 -9.63
C LYS A 72 -16.98 1.36 -9.40
N TYR A 73 -16.70 2.11 -8.33
CA TYR A 73 -17.36 3.38 -8.05
C TYR A 73 -17.14 4.42 -9.15
N GLU A 74 -15.90 4.57 -9.64
CA GLU A 74 -15.59 5.50 -10.74
C GLU A 74 -16.25 5.09 -12.06
N GLN A 75 -16.35 3.78 -12.36
CA GLN A 75 -17.10 3.26 -13.52
C GLN A 75 -18.59 3.61 -13.42
N GLU A 76 -19.24 3.31 -12.30
CA GLU A 76 -20.67 3.63 -12.10
C GLU A 76 -20.93 5.14 -12.18
N LYS A 77 -20.02 5.96 -11.65
CA LYS A 77 -20.11 7.43 -11.73
C LYS A 77 -19.94 7.94 -13.16
N ALA A 78 -19.06 7.34 -13.95
CA ALA A 78 -18.89 7.66 -15.37
C ALA A 78 -20.13 7.27 -16.19
N GLU A 79 -20.75 6.13 -15.90
CA GLU A 79 -22.01 5.70 -16.53
C GLU A 79 -23.18 6.63 -16.18
N ARG A 80 -23.29 7.06 -14.92
CA ARG A 80 -24.32 8.03 -14.48
C ARG A 80 -24.18 9.40 -15.13
N LYS A 81 -22.95 9.84 -15.47
CA LYS A 81 -22.73 11.11 -16.19
C LYS A 81 -23.03 11.04 -17.68
N ARG A 82 -23.15 9.84 -18.25
CA ARG A 82 -23.45 9.61 -19.67
C ARG A 82 -24.95 9.42 -19.96
N LYS A 83 -25.77 9.16 -18.93
CA LYS A 83 -27.23 9.18 -18.99
C LYS A 83 -27.76 10.56 -18.64
#